data_AF-A0A2V9X4N7-F1
#
_entry.id   AF-A0A2V9X4N7-F1
#
_cell.length_a   1.000
_cell.length_b   1.000
_cell.length_c   1.000
_cell.angle_alpha   90.00
_cell.angle_beta   90.00
_cell.angle_gamma   90.00
#
_symmetry.space_group_name_H-M   'P 1'
#
loop_
_entity.id
_entity.type
_entity.pdbx_description
1 polymer ?
#
loop_
_entity_poly.entity_id
_entity_poly.type
_entity_poly.pdbx_seq_one_letter_code
_entity_poly.pdbx_strand_id
1 'polypeptide(L)'
;ELRITRTALGHGLGLWFATHLAQGIGYSTEPRVGDTVYGHIFLPWLEPVALREGEVCTVDLRAHLVGNDYIWQWEARIPATSERREIHFRQSTFYGSLFSPSYLKKRTTDFVPVLNEAGLAERWILQAMDGTRPLEVIAAEAAQQFPHVFRRVEDAFNKAAEIAENYSR
;
A
#
# COMPACT_ATOMS: atom_id res chain seq x y z
N GLU A 1 -21.12 9.43 -4.82
CA GLU A 1 -21.53 10.53 -3.91
C GLU A 1 -21.61 10.00 -2.49
N LEU A 2 -21.28 10.83 -1.50
CA LEU A 2 -21.28 10.49 -0.07
C LEU A 2 -22.22 11.45 0.66
N ARG A 3 -23.28 10.92 1.27
CA ARG A 3 -24.20 11.73 2.08
C ARG A 3 -23.69 11.83 3.50
N ILE A 4 -23.63 13.05 4.02
CA ILE A 4 -23.24 13.30 5.40
C ILE A 4 -24.41 12.94 6.32
N THR A 5 -24.17 12.00 7.23
CA THR A 5 -25.21 11.46 8.14
C THR A 5 -25.21 12.13 9.51
N ARG A 6 -24.24 13.00 9.80
CA ARG A 6 -24.16 13.77 11.04
C ARG A 6 -23.34 15.03 10.86
N THR A 7 -23.72 16.09 11.55
CA THR A 7 -22.92 17.33 11.61
C THR A 7 -21.61 17.07 12.35
N ALA A 8 -20.48 17.35 11.72
CA ALA A 8 -19.14 17.06 12.24
C ALA A 8 -18.04 17.82 11.47
N LEU A 9 -16.81 17.78 12.00
CA LEU A 9 -15.63 18.20 11.26
C LEU A 9 -15.06 17.02 10.44
N GLY A 10 -15.14 17.11 9.11
CA GLY A 10 -14.58 16.14 8.18
C GLY A 10 -13.12 16.45 7.85
N HIS A 11 -12.27 15.42 7.88
CA HIS A 11 -10.83 15.59 7.66
C HIS A 11 -10.35 14.99 6.33
N GLY A 12 -11.22 14.27 5.62
CA GLY A 12 -10.84 13.51 4.43
C GLY A 12 -11.72 12.30 4.21
N LEU A 13 -11.22 11.38 3.39
CA LEU A 13 -11.92 10.18 2.95
C LEU A 13 -11.24 8.93 3.52
N GLY A 14 -12.03 8.01 4.06
CA GLY A 14 -11.58 6.67 4.42
C GLY A 14 -11.94 5.68 3.33
N LEU A 15 -10.98 4.88 2.90
CA LEU A 15 -11.16 3.85 1.87
C LEU A 15 -10.83 2.49 2.46
N TRP A 16 -11.74 1.55 2.21
CA TRP A 16 -11.61 0.13 2.51
C TRP A 16 -12.30 -0.65 1.38
N PHE A 17 -12.19 -1.98 1.40
CA PHE A 17 -12.90 -2.81 0.44
C PHE A 17 -13.63 -3.95 1.15
N ALA A 18 -14.66 -4.45 0.49
CA ALA A 18 -15.31 -5.71 0.84
C ALA A 18 -15.56 -6.49 -0.44
N THR A 19 -15.44 -7.81 -0.37
CA THR A 19 -15.64 -8.71 -1.51
C THR A 19 -16.36 -9.99 -1.07
N HIS A 20 -17.10 -10.58 -2.00
CA HIS A 20 -17.70 -11.90 -1.84
C HIS A 20 -16.88 -12.92 -2.65
N LEU A 21 -16.37 -13.94 -1.97
CA LEU A 21 -15.55 -14.99 -2.58
C LEU A 21 -16.40 -16.17 -3.05
N ALA A 22 -17.43 -16.51 -2.27
CA ALA A 22 -18.41 -17.54 -2.57
C ALA A 22 -19.73 -17.26 -1.83
N GLN A 23 -20.74 -18.09 -2.03
CA GLN A 23 -22.01 -17.97 -1.30
C GLN A 23 -21.77 -18.05 0.21
N GLY A 24 -22.07 -16.97 0.92
CA GLY A 24 -21.87 -16.86 2.37
C GLY A 24 -20.42 -16.63 2.82
N ILE A 25 -19.46 -16.53 1.89
CA ILE A 25 -18.04 -16.33 2.18
C ILE A 25 -17.59 -14.99 1.58
N GLY A 26 -17.06 -14.11 2.43
CA GLY A 26 -16.55 -12.82 2.01
C GLY A 26 -15.37 -12.38 2.86
N TYR A 27 -14.77 -11.27 2.44
CA TYR A 27 -13.68 -10.61 3.13
C TYR A 27 -13.92 -9.10 3.14
N SER A 28 -13.67 -8.45 4.27
CA SER A 28 -13.86 -7.00 4.42
C SER A 28 -12.71 -6.40 5.23
N THR A 29 -12.27 -5.22 4.83
CA THR A 29 -11.33 -4.38 5.58
C THR A 29 -12.02 -3.19 6.21
N GLU A 30 -13.35 -3.25 6.39
CA GLU A 30 -14.07 -2.17 7.02
C GLU A 30 -13.48 -1.83 8.40
N PRO A 31 -13.45 -0.54 8.80
CA PRO A 31 -12.78 -0.13 10.03
C PRO A 31 -13.32 -0.79 11.33
N ARG A 32 -14.47 -1.46 11.26
CA ARG A 32 -15.12 -2.12 12.41
C ARG A 32 -14.74 -3.59 12.57
N VAL A 33 -14.12 -4.22 11.57
CA VAL A 33 -13.84 -5.67 11.56
C VAL A 33 -12.56 -6.05 12.32
N GLY A 34 -11.72 -5.09 12.70
CA GLY A 34 -10.48 -5.30 13.45
C GLY A 34 -9.25 -5.40 12.55
N ASP A 35 -8.17 -5.99 13.06
CA ASP A 35 -6.91 -6.13 12.31
C ASP A 35 -7.09 -7.11 11.15
N THR A 36 -6.82 -6.64 9.94
CA THR A 36 -6.87 -7.47 8.73
C THR A 36 -5.52 -7.42 8.00
N VAL A 37 -5.26 -8.41 7.15
CA VAL A 37 -4.00 -8.49 6.37
C VAL A 37 -3.83 -7.29 5.43
N TYR A 38 -4.95 -6.65 5.05
CA TYR A 38 -4.98 -5.46 4.21
C TYR A 38 -5.40 -4.24 5.06
N GLY A 39 -4.64 -3.15 4.95
CA GLY A 39 -4.96 -1.91 5.67
C GLY A 39 -6.15 -1.15 5.06
N HIS A 40 -6.47 -0.02 5.69
CA HIS A 40 -7.32 1.03 5.11
C HIS A 40 -6.45 2.18 4.60
N ILE A 41 -6.97 2.95 3.65
CA ILE A 41 -6.32 4.16 3.14
C ILE A 41 -7.09 5.37 3.67
N PHE A 42 -6.36 6.36 4.17
CA PHE A 42 -6.91 7.67 4.50
C PHE A 42 -6.39 8.72 3.52
N LEU A 43 -7.31 9.43 2.85
CA LEU A 43 -7.02 10.49 1.91
C LEU A 43 -7.42 11.84 2.54
N PRO A 44 -6.46 12.57 3.15
CA PRO A 44 -6.77 13.80 3.85
C PRO A 44 -7.20 14.90 2.87
N TRP A 45 -8.12 15.75 3.32
CA TRP A 45 -8.37 17.03 2.67
C TRP A 45 -7.29 18.05 3.06
N LEU A 46 -7.16 19.12 2.27
CA LEU A 46 -6.16 20.16 2.53
C LEU A 46 -6.39 20.87 3.88
N GLU A 47 -7.65 20.95 4.29
CA GLU A 47 -8.08 21.50 5.55
C GLU A 47 -9.32 20.76 6.06
N PRO A 48 -9.53 20.72 7.40
CA PRO A 48 -10.76 20.19 7.96
C PRO A 48 -11.97 21.03 7.54
N VAL A 49 -13.07 20.35 7.23
CA VAL A 49 -14.31 20.98 6.74
C VAL A 49 -15.43 20.77 7.73
N ALA A 50 -16.12 21.84 8.11
CA ALA A 50 -17.39 21.72 8.84
C ALA A 50 -18.48 21.18 7.91
N LEU A 51 -18.87 19.93 8.15
CA LEU A 51 -19.89 19.19 7.41
C LEU A 51 -21.21 19.24 8.17
N ARG A 52 -22.32 19.38 7.45
CA ARG A 52 -23.67 19.36 8.00
C ARG A 52 -24.41 18.11 7.57
N GLU A 53 -25.20 17.56 8.48
CA GLU A 53 -26.09 16.46 8.16
C GLU A 53 -26.98 16.81 6.96
N GLY A 54 -27.14 15.85 6.04
CA GLY A 54 -27.90 16.02 4.81
C GLY A 54 -27.12 16.56 3.62
N GLU A 55 -25.94 17.17 3.84
CA GLU A 55 -25.05 17.58 2.75
C GLU A 55 -24.57 16.38 1.92
N VAL A 56 -24.20 16.65 0.68
CA VAL A 56 -23.63 15.66 -0.24
C VAL A 56 -22.23 16.10 -0.62
N CYS A 57 -21.26 15.20 -0.41
CA CYS A 57 -19.91 15.31 -0.93
C CYS A 57 -19.76 14.41 -2.16
N THR A 58 -19.43 14.99 -3.30
CA THR A 58 -19.12 14.24 -4.51
C THR A 58 -17.62 13.99 -4.57
N VAL A 59 -17.24 12.74 -4.84
CA VAL A 59 -15.85 12.30 -4.90
C VAL A 59 -15.62 11.62 -6.25
N ASP A 60 -14.65 12.12 -7.02
CA ASP A 60 -14.01 11.38 -8.12
C ASP A 60 -12.71 10.80 -7.57
N LEU A 61 -12.56 9.48 -7.64
CA LEU A 61 -11.40 8.75 -7.13
C LEU A 61 -10.81 7.92 -8.27
N ARG A 62 -9.50 8.06 -8.49
CA ARG A 62 -8.76 7.35 -9.53
C ARG A 62 -7.51 6.71 -8.95
N ALA A 63 -7.30 5.45 -9.29
CA ALA A 63 -6.06 4.73 -9.02
C ALA A 63 -5.34 4.47 -10.34
N HIS A 64 -4.10 4.97 -10.44
CA HIS A 64 -3.23 4.74 -11.58
C HIS A 64 -2.09 3.81 -11.15
N LEU A 65 -1.98 2.64 -11.76
CA LEU A 65 -0.87 1.73 -11.50
C LEU A 65 0.40 2.25 -12.19
N VAL A 66 1.46 2.50 -11.42
CA VAL A 66 2.77 2.95 -11.91
C VAL A 66 3.86 2.08 -11.31
N GLY A 67 4.47 1.22 -12.13
CA GLY A 67 5.32 0.14 -11.62
C GLY A 67 4.49 -0.84 -10.81
N ASN A 68 4.90 -1.07 -9.55
CA ASN A 68 4.21 -1.96 -8.62
C ASN A 68 3.33 -1.22 -7.59
N ASP A 69 3.19 0.10 -7.70
CA ASP A 69 2.46 0.94 -6.75
C ASP A 69 1.31 1.73 -7.42
N TYR A 70 0.29 2.07 -6.63
CA TYR A 70 -0.81 2.92 -7.09
C TYR A 70 -0.60 4.40 -6.73
N ILE A 71 -0.75 5.25 -7.74
CA ILE A 71 -0.90 6.69 -7.58
C ILE A 71 -2.38 7.01 -7.51
N TRP A 72 -2.81 7.54 -6.35
CA TRP A 72 -4.19 7.92 -6.10
C TRP A 72 -4.40 9.39 -6.45
N GLN A 73 -5.50 9.67 -7.11
CA GLN A 73 -6.02 11.01 -7.33
C GLN A 73 -7.43 11.05 -6.77
N TRP A 74 -7.74 12.06 -5.98
CA TRP A 74 -9.09 12.28 -5.50
C TRP A 74 -9.47 13.73 -5.65
N GLU A 75 -10.72 13.93 -6.03
CA GLU A 75 -11.33 15.23 -6.16
C GLU A 75 -12.62 15.24 -5.35
N ALA A 76 -12.66 16.04 -4.30
CA ALA A 76 -13.81 16.17 -3.42
C ALA A 76 -14.49 17.52 -3.67
N ARG A 77 -15.81 17.49 -3.88
CA ARG A 77 -16.65 18.67 -4.05
C ARG A 77 -17.79 18.66 -3.06
N ILE A 78 -18.02 19.79 -2.41
CA ILE A 78 -19.19 20.01 -1.56
C ILE A 78 -19.81 21.34 -1.99
N PRO A 79 -21.09 21.34 -2.44
CA PRO A 79 -21.74 22.54 -2.94
C PRO A 79 -21.73 23.72 -1.95
N ALA A 80 -21.80 24.93 -2.50
CA ALA A 80 -21.99 26.13 -1.71
C ALA A 80 -23.35 26.10 -0.99
N THR A 81 -23.39 26.75 0.17
CA THR A 81 -24.62 27.05 0.92
C THR A 81 -24.70 28.55 1.17
N SER A 82 -25.77 29.03 1.81
CA SER A 82 -25.89 30.43 2.24
C SER A 82 -24.77 30.88 3.18
N GLU A 83 -24.13 29.95 3.90
CA GLU A 83 -23.17 30.24 4.97
C GLU A 83 -21.75 29.77 4.65
N ARG A 84 -21.57 28.98 3.59
CA ARG A 84 -20.28 28.39 3.21
C ARG A 84 -20.11 28.43 1.71
N ARG A 85 -18.93 28.87 1.26
CA ARG A 85 -18.55 28.76 -0.16
C ARG A 85 -18.44 27.29 -0.58
N GLU A 86 -18.46 27.08 -1.89
CA GLU A 86 -18.15 25.77 -2.45
C GLU A 86 -16.78 25.32 -1.96
N ILE A 87 -16.69 24.05 -1.62
CA ILE A 87 -15.43 23.41 -1.27
C ILE A 87 -15.07 22.48 -2.42
N HIS A 88 -13.87 22.69 -2.94
CA HIS A 88 -13.33 21.89 -4.01
C HIS A 88 -11.85 21.59 -3.74
N PHE A 89 -11.56 20.33 -3.45
CA PHE A 89 -10.20 19.83 -3.31
C PHE A 89 -9.87 18.93 -4.49
N ARG A 90 -8.70 19.14 -5.08
CA ARG A 90 -8.12 18.24 -6.08
C ARG A 90 -6.72 17.88 -5.63
N GLN A 91 -6.52 16.62 -5.28
CA GLN A 91 -5.30 16.13 -4.65
C GLN A 91 -4.85 14.84 -5.30
N SER A 92 -3.56 14.55 -5.15
CA SER A 92 -3.00 13.26 -5.55
C SER A 92 -1.82 12.87 -4.68
N THR A 93 -1.58 11.57 -4.58
CA THR A 93 -0.31 11.06 -4.06
C THR A 93 0.85 11.31 -5.02
N PHE A 94 0.61 11.84 -6.23
CA PHE A 94 1.68 12.27 -7.14
C PHE A 94 2.35 13.57 -6.67
N TYR A 95 1.55 14.59 -6.30
CA TYR A 95 2.06 15.89 -5.82
C TYR A 95 2.39 15.90 -4.33
N GLY A 96 1.89 14.91 -3.59
CA GLY A 96 2.14 14.75 -2.16
C GLY A 96 2.26 13.27 -1.84
N SER A 97 3.20 12.57 -2.46
CA SER A 97 3.51 11.21 -2.04
C SER A 97 3.77 11.24 -0.55
N LEU A 98 2.88 10.61 0.22
CA LEU A 98 3.14 10.18 1.58
C LEU A 98 4.18 9.05 1.49
N PHE A 99 5.36 9.40 1.00
CA PHE A 99 6.54 8.61 1.24
C PHE A 99 6.70 8.63 2.75
N SER A 100 6.66 7.45 3.37
CA SER A 100 7.06 7.36 4.76
C SER A 100 8.43 8.05 4.90
N PRO A 101 8.73 8.73 6.01
CA PRO A 101 10.05 9.34 6.22
C PRO A 101 11.19 8.35 5.95
N SER A 102 10.95 7.05 6.20
CA SER A 102 11.88 5.96 5.90
C SER A 102 12.12 5.73 4.40
N TYR A 103 11.12 5.97 3.56
CA TYR A 103 11.23 5.88 2.10
C TYR A 103 11.96 7.09 1.51
N LEU A 104 11.66 8.32 1.98
CA LEU A 104 12.39 9.52 1.55
C LEU A 104 13.86 9.46 1.96
N LYS A 105 14.13 9.04 3.21
CA LYS A 105 15.49 8.87 3.72
C LYS A 105 16.32 7.92 2.84
N LYS A 106 15.71 6.88 2.27
CA LYS A 106 16.41 5.92 1.38
C LYS A 106 16.74 6.48 -0.02
N ARG A 107 16.21 7.66 -0.36
CA ARG A 107 16.35 8.30 -1.69
C ARG A 107 17.11 9.63 -1.64
N THR A 108 17.65 10.01 -0.49
CA THR A 108 18.50 11.21 -0.39
C THR A 108 19.88 10.92 -0.97
N THR A 109 20.54 11.94 -1.54
CA THR A 109 21.86 11.79 -2.18
C THR A 109 22.95 11.34 -1.19
N ASP A 110 22.77 11.63 0.09
CA ASP A 110 23.65 11.27 1.21
C ASP A 110 23.25 9.96 1.91
N PHE A 111 22.18 9.28 1.46
CA PHE A 111 21.80 8.00 2.03
C PHE A 111 22.80 6.91 1.66
N VAL A 112 23.40 6.30 2.67
CA VAL A 112 24.28 5.13 2.51
C VAL A 112 23.46 3.87 2.80
N PRO A 113 23.02 3.12 1.76
CA PRO A 113 22.21 1.92 1.95
C PRO A 113 23.04 0.81 2.59
N VAL A 114 22.45 0.16 3.61
CA VAL A 114 22.96 -1.07 4.20
C VAL A 114 21.89 -2.14 4.04
N LEU A 115 22.29 -3.34 3.59
CA LEU A 115 21.37 -4.47 3.47
C LEU A 115 20.86 -4.85 4.85
N ASN A 116 19.53 -4.98 4.98
CA ASN A 116 18.91 -5.65 6.11
C ASN A 116 19.00 -7.18 5.92
N GLU A 117 18.52 -7.96 6.89
CA GLU A 117 18.60 -9.42 6.82
C GLU A 117 17.94 -10.02 5.56
N ALA A 118 16.79 -9.48 5.16
CA ALA A 118 16.14 -9.87 3.91
C ALA A 118 17.03 -9.58 2.69
N GLY A 119 17.62 -8.39 2.60
CA GLY A 119 18.54 -8.03 1.53
C GLY A 119 19.84 -8.84 1.54
N LEU A 120 20.32 -9.26 2.71
CA LEU A 120 21.46 -10.17 2.84
C LEU A 120 21.11 -11.57 2.30
N ALA A 121 19.90 -12.06 2.59
CA ALA A 121 19.39 -13.32 2.07
C ALA A 121 19.23 -13.30 0.55
N GLU A 122 18.61 -12.25 -0.01
CA GLU A 122 18.47 -12.08 -1.46
C GLU A 122 19.83 -11.98 -2.16
N ARG A 123 20.77 -11.22 -1.60
CA ARG A 123 22.15 -11.16 -2.12
C ARG A 123 22.80 -12.54 -2.14
N TRP A 124 22.63 -13.32 -1.07
CA TRP A 124 23.17 -14.67 -1.00
C TRP A 124 22.56 -15.59 -2.06
N ILE A 125 21.23 -15.55 -2.23
CA ILE A 125 20.54 -16.33 -3.27
C ILE A 125 21.07 -15.97 -4.66
N LEU A 126 21.19 -14.68 -4.97
CA LEU A 126 21.77 -14.20 -6.24
C LEU A 126 23.19 -14.73 -6.45
N GLN A 127 24.01 -14.73 -5.40
CA GLN A 127 25.37 -15.29 -5.47
C GLN A 127 25.38 -16.81 -5.65
N ALA A 128 24.36 -17.51 -5.14
CA ALA A 128 24.24 -18.95 -5.24
C ALA A 128 23.75 -19.44 -6.62
N MET A 129 23.22 -18.54 -7.45
CA MET A 129 22.83 -18.81 -8.85
C MET A 129 24.05 -18.87 -9.79
N ASP A 130 25.01 -19.73 -9.46
CA ASP A 130 26.28 -19.91 -10.19
C ASP A 130 26.18 -20.90 -11.38
N GLY A 131 24.99 -21.48 -11.61
CA GLY A 131 24.73 -22.47 -12.66
C GLY A 131 25.16 -23.89 -12.31
N THR A 132 25.60 -24.14 -11.07
CA THR A 132 26.06 -25.47 -10.62
C THR A 132 25.06 -26.19 -9.73
N ARG A 133 24.15 -25.43 -9.09
CA ARG A 133 23.15 -25.96 -8.14
C ARG A 133 21.73 -25.78 -8.67
N PRO A 134 20.83 -26.75 -8.45
CA PRO A 134 19.41 -26.59 -8.76
C PRO A 134 18.74 -25.63 -7.77
N LEU A 135 17.65 -25.00 -8.23
CA LEU A 135 16.90 -23.99 -7.46
C LEU A 135 16.44 -24.49 -6.08
N GLU A 136 16.03 -25.75 -5.99
CA GLU A 136 15.60 -26.39 -4.73
C GLU A 136 16.73 -26.41 -3.68
N VAL A 137 17.96 -26.71 -4.10
CA VAL A 137 19.13 -26.74 -3.20
C VAL A 137 19.45 -25.33 -2.71
N ILE A 138 19.41 -24.34 -3.61
CA ILE A 138 19.62 -22.93 -3.26
C ILE A 138 18.57 -22.47 -2.22
N ALA A 139 17.30 -22.83 -2.42
CA ALA A 139 16.22 -22.49 -1.50
C ALA A 139 16.39 -23.14 -0.12
N ALA A 140 16.75 -24.42 -0.07
CA ALA A 140 16.96 -25.14 1.18
C ALA A 140 18.13 -24.55 1.99
N GLU A 141 19.25 -24.24 1.33
CA GLU A 141 20.40 -23.59 1.94
C GLU A 141 20.07 -22.16 2.43
N ALA A 142 19.30 -21.39 1.65
CA ALA A 142 18.84 -20.06 2.06
C ALA A 142 17.95 -20.13 3.31
N ALA A 143 17.00 -21.08 3.37
CA ALA A 143 16.15 -21.29 4.54
C ALA A 143 16.95 -21.66 5.79
N GLN A 144 18.00 -22.47 5.63
CA GLN A 144 18.88 -22.85 6.72
C GLN A 144 19.75 -21.69 7.22
N GLN A 145 20.27 -20.86 6.31
CA GLN A 145 21.14 -19.74 6.66
C GLN A 145 20.39 -18.52 7.19
N PHE A 146 19.15 -18.32 6.75
CA PHE A 146 18.32 -17.18 7.12
C PHE A 146 16.98 -17.61 7.76
N PRO A 147 16.99 -18.37 8.87
CA PRO A 147 15.78 -18.90 9.49
C PRO A 147 14.86 -17.80 10.07
N HIS A 148 15.41 -16.60 10.33
CA HIS A 148 14.64 -15.43 10.75
C HIS A 148 13.90 -14.74 9.60
N VAL A 149 14.40 -14.91 8.36
CA VAL A 149 13.79 -14.37 7.14
C VAL A 149 12.79 -15.37 6.56
N PHE A 150 13.18 -16.64 6.47
CA PHE A 150 12.35 -17.71 5.92
C PHE A 150 11.87 -18.62 7.03
N ARG A 151 10.62 -18.45 7.44
CA ARG A 151 10.01 -19.29 8.49
C ARG A 151 9.76 -20.71 7.98
N ARG A 152 9.54 -20.85 6.67
CA ARG A 152 9.35 -22.14 5.98
C ARG A 152 10.30 -22.22 4.78
N VAL A 153 10.72 -23.43 4.44
CA VAL A 153 11.53 -23.69 3.24
C VAL A 153 10.82 -23.23 1.96
N GLU A 154 9.49 -23.34 1.95
CA GLU A 154 8.64 -22.87 0.85
C GLU A 154 8.74 -21.35 0.63
N ASP A 155 8.92 -20.55 1.70
CA ASP A 155 9.12 -19.10 1.60
C ASP A 155 10.44 -18.79 0.89
N ALA A 156 11.50 -19.54 1.21
CA ALA A 156 12.81 -19.42 0.55
C ALA A 156 12.75 -19.87 -0.91
N PHE A 157 11.98 -20.93 -1.22
CA PHE A 157 11.80 -21.41 -2.58
C PHE A 157 11.09 -20.38 -3.46
N ASN A 158 9.96 -19.84 -2.99
CA ASN A 158 9.23 -18.80 -3.71
C ASN A 158 10.11 -17.58 -3.98
N LYS A 159 10.92 -17.18 -2.99
CA LYS A 159 11.83 -16.05 -3.16
C LYS A 159 12.96 -16.35 -4.15
N ALA A 160 13.54 -17.55 -4.09
CA ALA A 160 14.57 -17.95 -5.03
C ALA A 160 14.03 -18.05 -6.46
N ALA A 161 12.79 -18.54 -6.63
CA ALA A 161 12.12 -18.60 -7.93
C ALA A 161 11.86 -17.20 -8.52
N GLU A 162 11.35 -16.25 -7.72
CA GLU A 162 11.16 -14.85 -8.12
C GLU A 162 12.48 -14.22 -8.61
N ILE A 163 13.58 -14.45 -7.89
CA ILE A 163 14.90 -13.95 -8.27
C ILE A 163 15.40 -14.64 -9.55
N ALA A 164 15.23 -15.96 -9.66
CA ALA A 164 15.64 -16.70 -10.84
C ALA A 164 14.89 -16.24 -12.10
N GLU A 165 13.59 -15.99 -12.01
CA GLU A 165 12.78 -15.48 -13.13
C GLU A 165 13.31 -14.14 -13.67
N ASN A 166 13.80 -13.27 -12.79
CA ASN A 166 14.27 -11.93 -13.16
C ASN A 166 15.74 -11.87 -13.61
N TYR A 167 16.59 -12.78 -13.12
CA TYR A 167 18.06 -12.66 -13.24
C TYR A 167 18.77 -13.89 -13.82
N SER A 168 18.07 -15.00 -14.10
CA SER A 168 18.67 -16.16 -14.78
C SER A 168 18.76 -15.96 -16.30
N ARG A 169 19.55 -16.80 -16.99
CA ARG A 169 19.81 -16.71 -18.43
C ARG A 169 18.75 -17.41 -19.26
#